data_AF-A0A7S0IZN9-F1
#
_entry.id   AF-A0A7S0IZN9-F1
#
_cell.length_a   1.000
_cell.length_b   1.000
_cell.length_c   1.000
_cell.angle_alpha   90.00
_cell.angle_beta   90.00
_cell.angle_gamma   90.00
#
_symmetry.space_group_name_H-M   'P 1'
#
loop_
_entity.id
_entity.type
_entity.pdbx_description
1 polymer ?
#
loop_
_entity_poly.entity_id
_entity_poly.type
_entity_poly.pdbx_seq_one_letter_code
_entity_poly.pdbx_strand_id
1 'polypeptide(L)'
;EGRRWIMFFQDSSTNYFATFLASLGAIKARDLECAFVTMPRRAKMALGVLAHMTHKDGRQIRLAPIEYNQLEPLLRRTKRAAALRHSDENDASGHSPFPGNTNAIFVQLSTYVRTLERTAGAVPEFVNPKYADDSRASFTSPTRLECMMQDYAWLAGEGSRVGHVEVPPEFGYFPCKNCLRVGSSCVR
;
A
#
# COMPACT_ATOMS: atom_id res chain seq x y z
N GLU A 1 -2.25 -28.82 10.05
CA GLU A 1 -1.25 -27.86 10.60
C GLU A 1 -1.83 -26.70 11.43
N GLY A 2 -3.15 -26.45 11.50
CA GLY A 2 -3.74 -25.47 12.45
C GLY A 2 -3.46 -23.98 12.17
N ARG A 3 -2.66 -23.65 11.16
CA ARG A 3 -2.36 -22.28 10.71
C ARG A 3 -3.63 -21.61 10.17
N ARG A 4 -3.87 -20.35 10.56
CA ARG A 4 -5.07 -19.58 10.16
C ARG A 4 -4.76 -18.26 9.48
N TRP A 5 -3.53 -17.77 9.61
CA TRP A 5 -3.10 -16.45 9.16
C TRP A 5 -1.72 -16.58 8.54
N ILE A 6 -1.48 -15.80 7.50
CA ILE A 6 -0.18 -15.58 6.88
C ILE A 6 0.14 -14.09 6.97
N MET A 7 1.41 -13.76 7.23
CA MET A 7 1.91 -12.41 7.17
C MET A 7 3.00 -12.33 6.11
N PHE A 8 2.83 -11.41 5.17
CA PHE A 8 3.88 -10.99 4.25
C PHE A 8 4.57 -9.74 4.83
N PHE A 9 5.89 -9.66 4.72
CA PHE A 9 6.69 -8.54 5.20
C PHE A 9 7.87 -8.29 4.27
N GLN A 10 8.53 -7.15 4.44
CA GLN A 10 9.67 -6.73 3.61
C GLN A 10 11.00 -7.10 4.26
N ASP A 11 12.02 -7.30 3.44
CA ASP A 11 13.36 -7.79 3.82
C ASP A 11 14.10 -6.97 4.89
N SER A 12 13.95 -5.65 4.85
CA SER A 12 14.84 -4.69 5.50
C SER A 12 14.13 -3.80 6.52
N SER A 13 12.90 -4.16 6.91
CA SER A 13 12.16 -3.53 8.00
C SER A 13 11.75 -4.59 9.00
N THR A 14 12.22 -4.47 10.25
CA THR A 14 12.04 -5.51 11.28
C THR A 14 10.96 -5.17 12.30
N ASN A 15 10.49 -3.93 12.36
CA ASN A 15 9.58 -3.47 13.41
C ASN A 15 8.19 -4.13 13.35
N TYR A 16 7.85 -4.77 12.24
CA TYR A 16 6.61 -5.55 12.14
C TYR A 16 6.52 -6.68 13.18
N PHE A 17 7.65 -7.22 13.64
CA PHE A 17 7.66 -8.27 14.67
C PHE A 17 7.31 -7.72 16.05
N ALA A 18 7.64 -6.46 16.33
CA ALA A 18 7.29 -5.81 17.59
C ALA A 18 5.77 -5.60 17.72
N THR A 19 5.09 -5.32 16.60
CA THR A 19 3.64 -5.08 16.57
C THR A 19 2.83 -6.31 16.17
N PHE A 20 3.46 -7.42 15.81
CA PHE A 20 2.81 -8.59 15.21
C PHE A 20 1.56 -9.06 15.96
N LEU A 21 1.69 -9.31 17.27
CA LEU A 21 0.59 -9.84 18.08
C LEU A 21 -0.52 -8.81 18.28
N ALA A 22 -0.17 -7.54 18.48
CA ALA A 22 -1.13 -6.45 18.63
C ALA A 22 -1.91 -6.23 17.32
N SER A 23 -1.21 -6.21 16.18
CA SER A 23 -1.83 -6.12 14.86
C SER A 23 -2.76 -7.28 14.60
N LEU A 24 -2.31 -8.54 14.80
CA LEU A 24 -3.15 -9.72 14.61
C LEU A 24 -4.38 -9.72 15.55
N GLY A 25 -4.20 -9.26 16.79
CA GLY A 25 -5.29 -9.10 17.75
C GLY A 25 -6.35 -8.11 17.27
N ALA A 26 -5.94 -6.91 16.84
CA ALA A 26 -6.82 -5.88 16.31
C ALA A 26 -7.56 -6.34 15.04
N ILE A 27 -6.85 -7.01 14.14
CA ILE A 27 -7.38 -7.61 12.90
C ILE A 27 -8.50 -8.58 13.22
N LYS A 28 -8.29 -9.50 14.17
CA LYS A 28 -9.31 -10.47 14.59
C LYS A 28 -10.49 -9.81 15.30
N ALA A 29 -10.24 -8.80 16.14
CA ALA A 29 -11.28 -8.07 16.87
C ALA A 29 -12.21 -7.27 15.93
N ARG A 30 -11.78 -7.01 14.70
CA ARG A 30 -12.57 -6.35 13.65
C ARG A 30 -13.02 -7.29 12.53
N ASP A 31 -12.78 -8.60 12.71
CA ASP A 31 -13.10 -9.64 11.74
C ASP A 31 -12.61 -9.28 10.33
N LEU A 32 -11.38 -8.78 10.19
CA LEU A 32 -10.80 -8.53 8.86
C LEU A 32 -10.34 -9.86 8.25
N GLU A 33 -10.32 -9.95 6.93
CA GLU A 33 -9.79 -11.10 6.17
C GLU A 33 -8.44 -10.79 5.53
N CYS A 34 -8.19 -9.50 5.28
CA CYS A 34 -6.92 -8.96 4.80
C CYS A 34 -6.69 -7.62 5.50
N ALA A 35 -5.50 -7.40 6.01
CA ALA A 35 -5.17 -6.16 6.68
C ALA A 35 -3.73 -5.74 6.42
N PHE A 36 -3.56 -4.45 6.18
CA PHE A 36 -2.26 -3.81 6.02
C PHE A 36 -1.79 -3.22 7.34
N VAL A 37 -0.51 -3.34 7.65
CA VAL A 37 0.10 -2.53 8.71
C VAL A 37 0.45 -1.17 8.10
N THR A 38 -0.04 -0.11 8.72
CA THR A 38 0.18 1.26 8.27
C THR A 38 0.83 2.10 9.36
N MET A 39 1.33 3.27 8.98
CA MET A 39 1.75 4.30 9.92
C MET A 39 1.26 5.67 9.46
N PRO A 40 1.14 6.65 10.38
CA PRO A 40 1.03 8.05 10.00
C PRO A 40 2.23 8.41 9.13
N ARG A 41 1.98 8.90 7.90
CA ARG A 41 3.04 9.31 6.99
C ARG A 41 2.96 10.81 6.74
N ARG A 42 4.10 11.43 6.42
CA ARG A 42 4.10 12.79 5.86
C ARG A 42 3.75 12.72 4.39
N ALA A 43 3.03 13.72 3.91
CA ALA A 43 2.80 13.91 2.49
C ALA A 43 4.12 13.97 1.71
N LYS A 44 4.11 13.47 0.47
CA LYS A 44 5.27 13.38 -0.44
C LYS A 44 6.38 12.43 0.03
N MET A 45 6.17 11.71 1.12
CA MET A 45 7.05 10.60 1.50
C MET A 45 6.99 9.52 0.41
N ALA A 46 8.14 8.93 0.07
CA ALA A 46 8.24 7.81 -0.88
C ALA A 46 7.74 6.49 -0.27
N LEU A 47 6.49 6.50 0.18
CA LEU A 47 5.77 5.41 0.80
C LEU A 47 4.36 5.38 0.21
N GLY A 48 3.95 4.23 -0.30
CA GLY A 48 2.59 4.03 -0.81
C GLY A 48 1.54 4.32 0.26
N VAL A 49 0.29 4.44 -0.16
CA VAL A 49 -0.84 4.75 0.72
C VAL A 49 -1.94 3.72 0.61
N LEU A 50 -2.84 3.72 1.58
CA LEU A 50 -4.14 3.09 1.44
C LEU A 50 -5.21 4.15 1.23
N ALA A 51 -6.10 3.92 0.28
CA ALA A 51 -7.26 4.78 0.07
C ALA A 51 -8.51 3.97 -0.28
N HIS A 52 -9.66 4.54 0.07
CA HIS A 52 -10.95 4.07 -0.42
C HIS A 52 -11.10 4.47 -1.89
N MET A 53 -11.35 3.49 -2.76
CA MET A 53 -11.44 3.69 -4.19
C MET A 53 -12.87 3.45 -4.68
N THR A 54 -13.34 4.26 -5.63
CA THR A 54 -14.59 3.97 -6.35
C THR A 54 -14.26 3.84 -7.82
N HIS A 55 -14.67 2.72 -8.42
CA HIS A 55 -14.60 2.53 -9.85
C HIS A 55 -15.62 3.43 -10.58
N LYS A 56 -15.41 3.67 -11.88
CA LYS A 56 -16.26 4.59 -12.67
C LYS A 56 -17.72 4.13 -12.79
N ASP A 57 -17.95 2.83 -12.71
CA ASP A 57 -19.27 2.20 -12.71
C ASP A 57 -19.99 2.25 -11.35
N GLY A 58 -19.38 2.86 -10.33
CA GLY A 58 -19.93 2.97 -8.99
C GLY A 58 -19.52 1.85 -8.03
N ARG A 59 -18.86 0.78 -8.50
CA ARG A 59 -18.35 -0.29 -7.64
C ARG A 59 -17.35 0.29 -6.64
N GLN A 60 -17.60 0.05 -5.35
CA GLN A 60 -16.71 0.48 -4.28
C GLN A 60 -15.62 -0.56 -4.03
N ILE A 61 -14.37 -0.11 -4.09
CA ILE A 61 -13.21 -0.87 -3.65
C ILE A 61 -12.86 -0.32 -2.28
N ARG A 62 -13.13 -1.12 -1.24
CA ARG A 62 -13.13 -0.63 0.13
C ARG A 62 -11.78 -0.06 0.53
N LEU A 63 -10.67 -0.77 0.33
CA LEU A 63 -9.36 -0.24 0.68
C LEU A 63 -8.32 -0.83 -0.26
N ALA A 64 -7.60 0.03 -0.97
CA ALA A 64 -6.62 -0.39 -1.97
C ALA A 64 -5.28 0.30 -1.74
N PRO A 65 -4.16 -0.42 -1.96
CA PRO A 65 -2.85 0.19 -2.01
C PRO A 65 -2.70 1.04 -3.27
N ILE A 66 -2.11 2.21 -3.10
CA ILE A 66 -1.78 3.13 -4.17
C ILE A 66 -0.32 3.51 -4.00
N GLU A 67 0.47 3.38 -5.06
CA GLU A 67 1.87 3.80 -5.03
C GLU A 67 1.98 5.33 -4.90
N TYR A 68 3.01 5.79 -4.19
CA TYR A 68 3.18 7.21 -3.88
C TYR A 68 3.23 8.09 -5.15
N ASN A 69 3.80 7.57 -6.24
CA ASN A 69 3.89 8.25 -7.53
C ASN A 69 2.56 8.28 -8.31
N GLN A 70 1.57 7.48 -7.91
CA GLN A 70 0.24 7.44 -8.52
C GLN A 70 -0.77 8.32 -7.78
N LEU A 71 -0.53 8.60 -6.50
CA LEU A 71 -1.47 9.30 -5.62
C LEU A 71 -1.84 10.70 -6.15
N GLU A 72 -0.85 11.54 -6.42
CA GLU A 72 -1.12 12.92 -6.84
C GLU A 72 -1.90 13.01 -8.17
N PRO A 73 -1.55 12.27 -9.23
CA PRO A 73 -2.40 12.17 -10.43
C PRO A 73 -3.84 11.71 -10.16
N LEU A 74 -4.05 10.79 -9.20
CA LEU A 74 -5.38 10.32 -8.82
C LEU A 74 -6.18 11.39 -8.07
N LEU A 75 -5.55 12.09 -7.13
CA LEU A 75 -6.17 13.19 -6.37
C LEU A 75 -6.66 14.30 -7.30
N ARG A 76 -5.82 14.72 -8.26
CA ARG A 76 -6.17 15.74 -9.26
C ARG A 76 -7.39 15.37 -10.12
N ARG A 77 -7.62 14.07 -10.32
CA ARG A 77 -8.75 13.54 -11.09
C ARG A 77 -9.99 13.25 -10.23
N THR A 78 -9.88 13.38 -8.91
CA THR A 78 -10.96 13.00 -7.97
C THR A 78 -12.07 14.05 -7.99
N LYS A 79 -13.27 13.61 -8.39
CA LYS A 79 -14.45 14.48 -8.51
C LYS A 79 -15.25 14.62 -7.22
N ARG A 80 -15.15 13.63 -6.33
CA ARG A 80 -16.03 13.45 -5.15
C ARG A 80 -15.65 14.28 -3.92
N ALA A 81 -14.41 14.73 -3.82
CA ALA A 81 -13.93 15.50 -2.69
C ALA A 81 -13.08 16.66 -3.20
N ALA A 82 -13.71 17.80 -3.46
CA ALA A 82 -13.01 19.01 -3.90
C ALA A 82 -11.89 19.41 -2.93
N ALA A 83 -12.10 19.17 -1.63
CA ALA A 83 -11.10 19.36 -0.57
C ALA A 83 -9.88 18.41 -0.68
N LEU A 84 -9.96 17.31 -1.43
CA LEU A 84 -8.84 16.40 -1.72
C LEU A 84 -8.16 16.71 -3.06
N ARG A 85 -8.57 17.77 -3.78
CA ARG A 85 -7.93 18.18 -5.05
C ARG A 85 -6.66 19.00 -4.84
N HIS A 86 -6.41 19.41 -3.61
CA HIS A 86 -5.09 19.86 -3.19
C HIS A 86 -4.12 18.68 -3.30
N SER A 87 -2.85 18.95 -3.53
CA SER A 87 -1.86 17.90 -3.82
C SER A 87 -1.70 16.95 -2.62
N ASP A 88 -0.83 15.93 -2.71
CA ASP A 88 -0.50 15.15 -1.50
C ASP A 88 0.06 16.11 -0.43
N GLU A 89 -0.77 16.41 0.59
CA GLU A 89 -0.58 17.45 1.61
C GLU A 89 -0.96 16.91 2.99
N ASN A 90 -0.39 17.52 4.03
CA ASN A 90 -0.68 17.16 5.41
C ASN A 90 -1.97 17.83 5.89
N ASP A 91 -2.72 17.14 6.76
CA ASP A 91 -3.84 17.72 7.50
C ASP A 91 -3.36 18.44 8.78
N ALA A 92 -4.32 18.85 9.63
CA ALA A 92 -4.04 19.57 10.87
C ALA A 92 -3.19 18.79 11.89
N SER A 93 -3.08 17.46 11.75
CA SER A 93 -2.21 16.61 12.57
C SER A 93 -0.74 16.64 12.16
N GLY A 94 -0.42 17.28 11.03
CA GLY A 94 0.94 17.28 10.45
C GLY A 94 1.29 16.02 9.65
N HIS A 95 0.32 15.12 9.44
CA HIS A 95 0.44 13.92 8.61
C HIS A 95 -0.52 13.98 7.43
N SER A 96 -0.26 13.18 6.41
CA SER A 96 -1.19 13.04 5.30
C SER A 96 -2.42 12.26 5.76
N PRO A 97 -3.63 12.59 5.27
CA PRO A 97 -4.87 11.92 5.65
C PRO A 97 -4.96 10.46 5.15
N PHE A 98 -4.03 10.03 4.29
CA PHE A 98 -3.96 8.66 3.81
C PHE A 98 -2.91 7.86 4.63
N PRO A 99 -3.29 6.71 5.23
CA PRO A 99 -2.33 5.89 5.97
C PRO A 99 -1.19 5.41 5.07
N GLY A 100 0.06 5.46 5.56
CA GLY A 100 1.22 4.98 4.84
C GLY A 100 1.29 3.46 4.84
N ASN A 101 1.21 2.84 3.66
CA ASN A 101 1.30 1.39 3.48
C ASN A 101 2.75 0.92 3.66
N THR A 102 3.01 0.15 4.72
CA THR A 102 4.35 -0.36 5.03
C THR A 102 4.71 -1.65 4.28
N ASN A 103 3.79 -2.20 3.48
CA ASN A 103 3.88 -3.51 2.84
C ASN A 103 4.03 -4.70 3.80
N ALA A 104 3.62 -4.55 5.07
CA ALA A 104 3.31 -5.69 5.92
C ALA A 104 1.81 -6.01 5.81
N ILE A 105 1.49 -7.24 5.40
CA ILE A 105 0.12 -7.65 5.02
C ILE A 105 -0.23 -8.94 5.73
N PHE A 106 -1.27 -8.89 6.55
CA PHE A 106 -1.90 -10.06 7.14
C PHE A 106 -3.05 -10.54 6.26
N VAL A 107 -3.08 -11.82 5.95
CA VAL A 107 -4.18 -12.44 5.21
C VAL A 107 -4.65 -13.68 5.94
N GLN A 108 -5.97 -13.83 6.07
CA GLN A 108 -6.56 -15.06 6.57
C GLN A 108 -6.23 -16.19 5.58
N LEU A 109 -5.63 -17.26 6.06
CA LEU A 109 -5.06 -18.31 5.21
C LEU A 109 -6.12 -18.96 4.31
N SER A 110 -7.33 -19.17 4.82
CA SER A 110 -8.42 -19.73 4.00
C SER A 110 -8.81 -18.81 2.84
N THR A 111 -8.85 -17.49 3.07
CA THR A 111 -9.13 -16.49 2.04
C THR A 111 -7.98 -16.37 1.04
N TYR A 112 -6.74 -16.46 1.52
CA TYR A 112 -5.56 -16.51 0.68
C TYR A 112 -5.59 -17.69 -0.29
N VAL A 113 -5.82 -18.91 0.22
CA VAL A 113 -5.88 -20.13 -0.59
C VAL A 113 -7.01 -20.07 -1.61
N ARG A 114 -8.23 -19.67 -1.22
CA ARG A 114 -9.34 -19.51 -2.18
C ARG A 114 -9.02 -18.51 -3.29
N THR A 115 -8.34 -17.41 -2.97
CA THR A 115 -7.92 -16.43 -3.98
C THR A 115 -6.85 -17.02 -4.89
N LEU A 116 -5.85 -17.69 -4.31
CA LEU A 116 -4.76 -18.34 -5.04
C LEU A 116 -5.29 -19.40 -6.02
N GLU A 117 -6.22 -20.24 -5.59
CA GLU A 117 -6.87 -21.26 -6.44
C GLU A 117 -7.67 -20.60 -7.58
N ARG A 118 -8.43 -19.55 -7.28
CA ARG A 118 -9.25 -18.83 -8.27
C ARG A 118 -8.42 -18.09 -9.31
N THR A 119 -7.27 -17.52 -8.92
CA THR A 119 -6.44 -16.70 -9.82
C THR A 119 -5.19 -17.40 -10.33
N ALA A 120 -4.94 -18.65 -9.90
CA ALA A 120 -3.68 -19.36 -10.11
C ALA A 120 -2.43 -18.53 -9.70
N GLY A 121 -2.59 -17.66 -8.69
CA GLY A 121 -1.54 -16.75 -8.23
C GLY A 121 -1.34 -15.49 -9.07
N ALA A 122 -2.12 -15.30 -10.14
CA ALA A 122 -2.09 -14.06 -10.91
C ALA A 122 -2.62 -12.89 -10.06
N VAL A 123 -1.90 -11.79 -10.11
CA VAL A 123 -2.24 -10.46 -9.56
C VAL A 123 -2.17 -9.44 -10.70
N PRO A 124 -2.81 -8.27 -10.57
CA PRO A 124 -2.73 -7.22 -11.60
C PRO A 124 -1.29 -6.87 -11.96
N GLU A 125 -1.03 -6.79 -13.26
CA GLU A 125 0.27 -6.41 -13.82
C GLU A 125 0.25 -4.94 -14.25
N PHE A 126 1.42 -4.32 -14.22
CA PHE A 126 1.65 -2.97 -14.72
C PHE A 126 3.03 -2.87 -15.39
N VAL A 127 3.27 -1.72 -16.04
CA VAL A 127 4.59 -1.36 -16.59
C VAL A 127 4.98 0.03 -16.07
N ASN A 128 6.25 0.22 -15.74
CA ASN A 128 6.80 1.51 -15.30
C ASN A 128 8.03 1.92 -16.13
N PRO A 129 7.84 2.26 -17.42
CA PRO A 129 8.94 2.61 -18.31
C PRO A 129 9.63 3.91 -17.88
N LYS A 130 10.97 3.91 -17.91
CA LYS A 130 11.81 5.09 -17.69
C LYS A 130 12.16 5.72 -19.03
N TYR A 131 11.53 6.85 -19.34
CA TYR A 131 11.75 7.56 -20.61
C TYR A 131 13.01 8.42 -20.59
N ALA A 132 13.66 8.57 -21.75
CA ALA A 132 14.85 9.41 -21.91
C ALA A 132 14.55 10.90 -21.75
N ASP A 133 13.34 11.31 -22.14
CA ASP A 133 12.86 12.68 -22.11
C ASP A 133 11.31 12.72 -22.06
N ASP A 134 10.76 13.94 -22.03
CA ASP A 134 9.33 14.20 -21.95
C ASP A 134 8.54 13.82 -23.22
N SER A 135 9.23 13.56 -24.36
CA SER A 135 8.55 13.09 -25.59
C SER A 135 8.00 11.67 -25.42
N ARG A 136 8.58 10.91 -24.48
CA ARG A 136 8.25 9.50 -24.21
C ARG A 136 8.41 8.59 -25.43
N ALA A 137 9.23 8.99 -26.42
CA ALA A 137 9.46 8.23 -27.64
C ALA A 137 10.49 7.10 -27.47
N SER A 138 11.39 7.18 -26.47
CA SER A 138 12.43 6.19 -26.22
C SER A 138 12.62 5.91 -24.73
N PHE A 139 13.02 4.68 -24.40
CA PHE A 139 13.35 4.28 -23.03
C PHE A 139 14.84 4.45 -22.75
N THR A 140 15.18 4.84 -21.53
CA THR A 140 16.56 4.84 -21.01
C THR A 140 17.11 3.42 -20.79
N SER A 141 16.22 2.45 -20.58
CA SER A 141 16.53 1.03 -20.41
C SER A 141 15.33 0.17 -20.80
N PRO A 142 15.51 -1.11 -21.16
CA PRO A 142 14.40 -2.03 -21.38
C PRO A 142 13.40 -2.02 -20.22
N THR A 143 12.12 -2.04 -20.54
CA THR A 143 11.02 -2.15 -19.55
C THR A 143 10.51 -3.59 -19.48
N ARG A 144 9.78 -3.90 -18.41
CA ARG A 144 9.23 -5.24 -18.15
C ARG A 144 7.85 -5.12 -17.52
N LEU A 145 7.08 -6.21 -17.56
CA LEU A 145 5.90 -6.35 -16.74
C LEU A 145 6.33 -6.50 -15.28
N GLU A 146 5.61 -5.83 -14.40
CA GLU A 146 5.79 -5.85 -12.95
C GLU A 146 4.43 -6.11 -12.30
N CYS A 147 4.44 -6.64 -11.10
CA CYS A 147 3.27 -6.75 -10.25
C CYS A 147 3.68 -6.50 -8.80
N MET A 148 2.73 -6.09 -7.96
CA MET A 148 3.01 -5.84 -6.55
C MET A 148 2.27 -6.85 -5.66
N MET A 149 2.93 -7.34 -4.60
CA MET A 149 2.28 -8.27 -3.67
C MET A 149 1.07 -7.64 -2.97
N GLN A 150 1.10 -6.33 -2.71
CA GLN A 150 -0.02 -5.60 -2.13
C GLN A 150 -1.24 -5.54 -3.05
N ASP A 151 -1.05 -5.68 -4.36
CA ASP A 151 -2.14 -5.68 -5.33
C ASP A 151 -3.06 -6.91 -5.19
N TYR A 152 -2.68 -7.87 -4.33
CA TYR A 152 -3.59 -8.88 -3.80
C TYR A 152 -4.91 -8.28 -3.29
N ALA A 153 -4.90 -7.09 -2.69
CA ALA A 153 -6.13 -6.44 -2.22
C ALA A 153 -7.11 -6.09 -3.36
N TRP A 154 -6.64 -5.90 -4.60
CA TRP A 154 -7.52 -5.70 -5.76
C TRP A 154 -8.24 -6.98 -6.19
N LEU A 155 -7.75 -8.15 -5.77
CA LEU A 155 -8.39 -9.43 -6.03
C LEU A 155 -9.54 -9.70 -5.05
N ALA A 156 -9.69 -8.89 -4.01
CA ALA A 156 -10.77 -9.00 -3.04
C ALA A 156 -12.12 -8.79 -3.73
N GLY A 157 -13.01 -9.77 -3.60
CA GLY A 157 -14.37 -9.70 -4.12
C GLY A 157 -15.24 -8.71 -3.34
N GLU A 158 -16.44 -8.47 -3.87
CA GLU A 158 -17.46 -7.70 -3.15
C GLU A 158 -17.77 -8.37 -1.80
N GLY A 159 -17.91 -7.57 -0.74
CA GLY A 159 -18.12 -8.06 0.62
C GLY A 159 -16.85 -8.39 1.42
N SER A 160 -15.68 -8.49 0.77
CA SER A 160 -14.42 -8.77 1.47
C SER A 160 -14.12 -7.74 2.57
N ARG A 161 -13.55 -8.22 3.68
CA ARG A 161 -13.23 -7.38 4.85
C ARG A 161 -11.74 -7.01 4.81
N VAL A 162 -11.42 -6.05 3.94
CA VAL A 162 -10.08 -5.46 3.81
C VAL A 162 -9.97 -4.22 4.69
N GLY A 163 -8.94 -4.14 5.52
CA GLY A 163 -8.71 -3.00 6.41
C GLY A 163 -7.24 -2.72 6.65
N HIS A 164 -6.94 -1.93 7.68
CA HIS A 164 -5.56 -1.68 8.11
C HIS A 164 -5.47 -1.56 9.64
N VAL A 165 -4.26 -1.76 10.15
CA VAL A 165 -3.89 -1.44 11.53
C VAL A 165 -2.81 -0.38 11.46
N GLU A 166 -3.13 0.81 11.95
CA GLU A 166 -2.16 1.88 12.09
C GLU A 166 -1.35 1.68 13.37
N VAL A 167 -0.03 1.62 13.23
CA VAL A 167 0.91 1.54 14.34
C VAL A 167 1.53 2.92 14.59
N PRO A 168 1.94 3.22 15.84
CA PRO A 168 2.65 4.45 16.14
C PRO A 168 3.92 4.61 15.30
N PRO A 169 4.34 5.85 14.95
CA PRO A 169 5.51 6.09 14.12
C PRO A 169 6.79 5.37 14.60
N GLU A 170 7.01 5.28 15.92
CA GLU A 170 8.14 4.57 16.55
C GLU A 170 8.19 3.07 16.24
N PHE A 171 7.05 2.45 15.92
CA PHE A 171 6.95 1.06 15.48
C PHE A 171 6.63 0.93 13.98
N GLY A 172 6.64 2.05 13.26
CA GLY A 172 6.28 2.14 11.86
C GLY A 172 7.37 1.62 10.92
N TYR A 173 7.66 2.42 9.90
CA TYR A 173 8.43 1.99 8.74
C TYR A 173 9.91 2.40 8.84
N PHE A 174 10.78 1.43 9.15
CA PHE A 174 12.23 1.63 9.29
C PHE A 174 13.02 0.76 8.31
N PRO A 175 12.90 1.00 6.99
CA PRO A 175 13.59 0.19 6.01
C PRO A 175 15.04 0.64 5.79
N CYS A 176 15.93 -0.31 5.48
CA CYS A 176 17.27 0.01 4.98
C CYS A 176 17.28 0.08 3.43
N LYS A 177 16.85 1.22 2.88
CA LYS A 177 16.67 1.40 1.41
C LYS A 177 17.59 2.40 0.73
N ASN A 178 18.30 3.21 1.51
CA ASN A 178 19.13 4.29 1.00
C ASN A 178 20.58 4.08 1.41
N CYS A 179 21.52 4.31 0.48
CA CYS A 179 22.93 4.39 0.82
C CYS A 179 23.23 5.72 1.55
N LEU A 180 24.39 5.79 2.22
CA LEU A 180 24.79 6.98 3.00
C LEU A 180 24.71 8.29 2.21
N ARG A 181 25.10 8.26 0.93
CA ARG A 181 25.02 9.44 0.05
C ARG A 181 23.60 9.96 -0.09
N VAL A 182 22.63 9.10 -0.38
CA VAL A 182 21.21 9.48 -0.50
C VAL A 182 20.66 9.89 0.87
N GLY A 183 20.93 9.10 1.92
CA GLY A 183 20.48 9.39 3.29
C GLY A 183 20.93 10.76 3.79
N SER A 184 22.19 11.16 3.52
CA SER A 184 22.72 12.46 3.93
C SER A 184 22.01 13.67 3.32
N SER A 185 21.40 13.50 2.14
CA SER A 185 20.60 14.54 1.49
C SER A 185 19.19 14.70 2.07
N CYS A 186 18.71 13.72 2.84
CA CYS A 186 17.39 13.73 3.46
C CYS A 186 17.36 14.33 4.88
N VAL A 187 18.52 14.68 5.46
CA VAL A 187 18.65 15.18 6.85
C VAL A 187 18.92 16.71 6.89
N ARG A 188 18.86 17.39 5.75
CA ARG A 188 18.93 18.86 5.67
C ARG A 188 17.53 19.45 5.49
#